data_AF-A0AA51X413-F1
#
_entry.id   AF-A0AA51X413-F1
#
_cell.length_a   1.000
_cell.length_b   1.000
_cell.length_c   1.000
_cell.angle_alpha   90.00
_cell.angle_beta   90.00
_cell.angle_gamma   90.00
#
_symmetry.space_group_name_H-M   'P 1'
#
loop_
_entity.id
_entity.type
_entity.pdbx_description
1 polymer ?
#
loop_
_entity_poly.entity_id
_entity_poly.type
_entity_poly.pdbx_seq_one_letter_code
_entity_poly.pdbx_strand_id
1 'polypeptide(L)'
;MYSKDIKGLYNILASSYDDPGTSGSSISGMFSQIANENPFFTESKRTDVFLELVEYILKENMANLYGAFDKKNDKEVKWEGSTDEVINMLRNFIENLTPKKLQQAHIYFYEFEYCFLVWKIEWVELLKRFNLNKDY
;
A
#
# COMPACT_ATOMS: atom_id res chain seq x y z
N MET A 1 12.35 -9.89 -2.19
CA MET A 1 11.57 -11.11 -1.86
C MET A 1 10.68 -10.72 -0.70
N TYR A 2 9.36 -10.62 -0.87
CA TYR A 2 8.45 -10.29 0.24
C TYR A 2 8.31 -11.50 1.18
N SER A 3 8.11 -11.24 2.48
CA SER A 3 7.97 -12.29 3.50
C SER A 3 6.90 -13.34 3.14
N LYS A 4 7.27 -14.62 3.03
CA LYS A 4 6.34 -15.75 2.78
C LYS A 4 5.35 -16.01 3.93
N ASP A 5 5.56 -15.38 5.08
CA ASP A 5 4.76 -15.57 6.30
C ASP A 5 3.49 -14.69 6.37
N ILE A 6 3.16 -13.97 5.29
CA ILE A 6 1.99 -13.09 5.25
C ILE A 6 0.74 -13.92 4.98
N LYS A 7 -0.15 -14.04 5.97
CA LYS A 7 -1.50 -14.59 5.74
C LYS A 7 -2.38 -13.55 5.07
N GLY A 8 -3.33 -14.03 4.25
CA GLY A 8 -4.35 -13.19 3.65
C GLY A 8 -3.85 -12.23 2.57
N LEU A 9 -2.73 -12.54 1.91
CA LEU A 9 -2.13 -11.66 0.89
C LEU A 9 -3.12 -11.29 -0.23
N TYR A 10 -4.00 -12.21 -0.63
CA TYR A 10 -5.10 -11.93 -1.56
C TYR A 10 -5.98 -10.77 -1.05
N ASN A 11 -6.47 -10.86 0.19
CA ASN A 11 -7.33 -9.84 0.79
C ASN A 11 -6.59 -8.52 0.96
N ILE A 12 -5.30 -8.57 1.32
CA ILE A 12 -4.45 -7.38 1.46
C ILE A 12 -4.35 -6.64 0.12
N LEU A 13 -4.04 -7.34 -0.97
CA LEU A 13 -3.95 -6.73 -2.30
C LEU A 13 -5.32 -6.23 -2.77
N ALA A 14 -6.39 -7.00 -2.54
CA ALA A 14 -7.75 -6.63 -2.91
C ALA A 14 -8.24 -5.37 -2.18
N SER A 15 -7.78 -5.13 -0.95
CA SER A 15 -8.17 -3.96 -0.15
C SER A 15 -7.68 -2.62 -0.71
N SER A 16 -6.75 -2.65 -1.66
CA SER A 16 -6.17 -1.48 -2.29
C SER A 16 -6.09 -1.63 -3.81
N TYR A 17 -6.86 -2.54 -4.40
CA TYR A 17 -6.91 -2.72 -5.84
C TYR A 17 -8.17 -2.06 -6.40
N ASP A 18 -7.95 -1.19 -7.38
CA ASP A 18 -8.94 -0.70 -8.31
C ASP A 18 -8.45 -1.00 -9.73
N ASP A 19 -9.36 -0.95 -10.71
CA ASP A 19 -9.04 -1.25 -12.10
C ASP A 19 -7.89 -0.36 -12.64
N PRO A 20 -7.07 -0.86 -13.58
CA PRO A 20 -5.88 -0.13 -13.99
C PRO A 20 -6.22 1.23 -14.61
N GLY A 21 -5.53 2.27 -14.17
CA GLY A 21 -5.74 3.64 -14.66
C GLY A 21 -6.98 4.37 -14.11
N THR A 22 -7.69 3.81 -13.12
CA THR A 22 -8.76 4.54 -12.40
C THR A 22 -8.20 5.42 -11.28
N SER A 23 -9.08 6.17 -10.60
CA SER A 23 -8.75 6.90 -9.37
C SER A 23 -8.14 5.91 -8.37
N GLY A 24 -6.86 6.06 -8.06
CA GLY A 24 -6.11 5.06 -7.31
C GLY A 24 -6.72 4.73 -5.94
N SER A 25 -6.42 3.54 -5.42
CA SER A 25 -6.87 3.13 -4.09
C SER A 25 -5.89 3.57 -3.02
N SER A 26 -6.39 3.91 -1.84
CA SER A 26 -5.52 4.28 -0.73
C SER A 26 -4.69 3.09 -0.22
N ILE A 27 -3.40 3.31 0.02
CA ILE A 27 -2.51 2.31 0.67
C ILE A 27 -2.90 2.02 2.12
N SER A 28 -3.78 2.84 2.71
CA SER A 28 -4.31 2.65 4.06
C SER A 28 -5.13 1.35 4.20
N GLY A 29 -5.77 0.92 3.11
CA GLY A 29 -6.47 -0.37 3.02
C GLY A 29 -5.51 -1.54 3.24
N MET A 30 -4.36 -1.54 2.54
CA MET A 30 -3.34 -2.58 2.70
C MET A 30 -2.86 -2.68 4.14
N PHE A 31 -2.50 -1.53 4.74
CA PHE A 31 -1.98 -1.50 6.11
C PHE A 31 -3.01 -2.05 7.12
N SER A 32 -4.27 -1.64 6.98
CA SER A 32 -5.37 -2.10 7.83
C SER A 32 -5.62 -3.60 7.63
N GLN A 33 -5.58 -4.08 6.39
CA GLN A 33 -5.82 -5.49 6.09
C GLN A 33 -4.66 -6.39 6.57
N ILE A 34 -3.41 -5.92 6.56
CA ILE A 34 -2.29 -6.63 7.17
C ILE A 34 -2.57 -6.88 8.66
N ALA A 35 -3.08 -5.87 9.39
CA ALA A 35 -3.43 -6.00 10.80
C ALA A 35 -4.58 -7.00 11.03
N ASN A 36 -5.59 -7.01 10.15
CA ASN A 36 -6.74 -7.90 10.22
C ASN A 36 -6.36 -9.36 9.95
N GLU A 37 -5.59 -9.61 8.89
CA GLU A 37 -5.19 -10.96 8.48
C GLU A 37 -4.10 -11.57 9.38
N ASN A 38 -3.32 -10.70 10.03
CA ASN A 38 -2.18 -11.10 10.87
C ASN A 38 -2.25 -10.43 12.25
N PRO A 39 -3.27 -10.74 13.08
CA PRO A 39 -3.50 -10.07 14.36
C PRO A 39 -2.37 -10.26 15.38
N PHE A 40 -1.58 -11.33 15.21
CA PHE A 40 -0.42 -11.67 16.04
C PHE A 40 0.86 -10.89 15.68
N PHE A 41 0.90 -10.17 14.55
CA PHE A 41 2.04 -9.31 14.25
C PHE A 41 2.10 -8.12 15.20
N THR A 42 3.32 -7.81 15.66
CA THR A 42 3.63 -6.54 16.32
C THR A 42 3.48 -5.38 15.35
N GLU A 43 3.35 -4.16 15.86
CA GLU A 43 3.27 -2.96 15.02
C GLU A 43 4.47 -2.83 14.08
N SER A 44 5.70 -3.02 14.60
CA SER A 44 6.92 -3.04 13.78
C SER A 44 6.85 -4.08 12.66
N LYS A 45 6.40 -5.31 12.93
CA LYS A 45 6.30 -6.34 11.88
C LYS A 45 5.24 -6.00 10.83
N ARG A 46 4.11 -5.38 11.22
CA ARG A 46 3.08 -4.91 10.28
C ARG A 46 3.63 -3.82 9.38
N THR A 47 4.37 -2.86 9.95
CA THR A 47 5.04 -1.80 9.21
C THR A 47 6.04 -2.35 8.21
N ASP A 48 6.91 -3.28 8.61
CA ASP A 48 7.89 -3.86 7.69
C ASP A 48 7.23 -4.63 6.56
N VAL A 49 6.22 -5.45 6.84
CA VAL A 49 5.45 -6.17 5.81
C VAL A 49 4.77 -5.21 4.84
N PHE A 50 4.16 -4.15 5.36
CA PHE A 50 3.51 -3.14 4.54
C PHE A 50 4.51 -2.44 3.61
N LEU A 51 5.64 -1.98 4.15
CA LEU A 51 6.68 -1.31 3.38
C LEU A 51 7.29 -2.25 2.33
N GLU A 52 7.57 -3.51 2.67
CA GLU A 52 8.05 -4.54 1.73
C GLU A 52 7.07 -4.73 0.55
N LEU A 53 5.76 -4.77 0.82
CA LEU A 53 4.74 -4.94 -0.23
C LEU A 53 4.67 -3.71 -1.14
N VAL A 54 4.60 -2.51 -0.58
CA VAL A 54 4.58 -1.26 -1.36
C VAL A 54 5.87 -1.13 -2.18
N GLU A 55 7.02 -1.40 -1.58
CA GLU A 55 8.32 -1.37 -2.25
C GLU A 55 8.36 -2.34 -3.43
N TYR A 56 7.91 -3.58 -3.23
CA TYR A 56 7.87 -4.59 -4.29
C TYR A 56 6.95 -4.19 -5.45
N ILE A 57 5.74 -3.70 -5.16
CA ILE A 57 4.78 -3.21 -6.16
C ILE A 57 5.40 -2.09 -7.02
N LEU A 58 6.11 -1.15 -6.38
CA LEU A 58 6.74 -0.03 -7.07
C LEU A 58 7.98 -0.46 -7.88
N LYS A 59 8.87 -1.29 -7.31
CA LYS A 59 10.08 -1.78 -8.01
C LYS A 59 9.75 -2.63 -9.22
N GLU A 60 8.69 -3.42 -9.14
CA GLU A 60 8.18 -4.23 -10.26
C GLU A 60 7.27 -3.43 -11.21
N ASN A 61 7.14 -2.12 -11.00
CA ASN A 61 6.41 -1.21 -11.87
C ASN A 61 4.93 -1.59 -12.06
N MET A 62 4.32 -2.22 -11.05
CA MET A 62 2.93 -2.70 -11.09
C MET A 62 1.91 -1.59 -10.85
N ALA A 63 2.32 -0.52 -10.17
CA ALA A 63 1.48 0.64 -9.89
C ALA A 63 2.34 1.91 -9.83
N ASN A 64 1.69 3.05 -10.05
CA ASN A 64 2.24 4.37 -9.77
C ASN A 64 1.73 4.84 -8.41
N LEU A 65 2.55 5.62 -7.70
CA LEU A 65 2.15 6.25 -6.45
C LEU A 65 1.71 7.70 -6.68
N TYR A 66 0.61 8.09 -6.08
CA TYR A 66 0.00 9.40 -6.20
C TYR A 66 -0.33 9.98 -4.84
N GLY A 67 -0.32 11.31 -4.77
CA GLY A 67 -0.84 12.04 -3.62
C GLY A 67 -2.35 12.21 -3.62
N ALA A 68 -2.85 12.73 -2.51
CA ALA A 68 -4.26 13.06 -2.41
C ALA A 68 -4.68 14.06 -3.49
N PHE A 69 -5.82 13.79 -4.14
CA PHE A 69 -6.36 14.67 -5.17
C PHE A 69 -6.59 16.07 -4.60
N ASP A 70 -5.80 17.04 -5.08
CA ASP A 70 -5.98 18.43 -4.69
C ASP A 70 -7.14 19.04 -5.48
N LYS A 71 -8.34 18.98 -4.91
CA LYS A 71 -9.55 19.60 -5.48
C LYS A 71 -9.40 21.10 -5.75
N LYS A 72 -8.52 21.80 -5.03
CA LYS A 72 -8.32 23.24 -5.19
C LYS A 72 -7.47 23.56 -6.41
N ASN A 73 -6.54 22.66 -6.75
CA ASN A 73 -5.60 22.85 -7.85
C ASN A 73 -5.87 21.94 -9.06
N ASP A 74 -6.91 21.09 -8.99
CA ASP A 74 -7.30 20.11 -10.02
C ASP A 74 -6.12 19.25 -10.48
N LYS A 75 -5.32 18.79 -9.52
CA LYS A 75 -4.08 18.06 -9.78
C LYS A 75 -3.99 16.78 -8.97
N GLU A 76 -3.77 15.70 -9.68
CA GLU A 76 -3.16 14.48 -9.16
C GLU A 76 -1.64 14.66 -9.19
N VAL A 77 -0.98 14.64 -8.03
CA VAL A 77 0.48 14.71 -7.95
C VAL A 77 1.02 13.29 -7.97
N LYS A 78 1.55 12.87 -9.11
CA LYS A 78 2.28 11.60 -9.25
C LYS A 78 3.64 11.72 -8.58
N TRP A 79 4.05 10.69 -7.84
CA TRP A 79 5.42 10.57 -7.33
C TRP A 79 6.39 10.34 -8.50
N GLU A 80 7.43 11.19 -8.58
CA GLU A 80 8.46 11.13 -9.63
C GLU A 80 9.87 10.82 -9.06
N GLY A 81 10.00 10.62 -7.75
CA GLY A 81 11.26 10.23 -7.11
C GLY A 81 11.53 8.73 -7.15
N SER A 82 12.61 8.29 -6.51
CA SER A 82 12.96 6.87 -6.43
C SER A 82 12.05 6.08 -5.45
N THR A 83 11.99 4.77 -5.62
CA THR A 83 11.24 3.90 -4.69
C THR A 83 11.84 3.95 -3.29
N ASP A 84 13.16 3.95 -3.16
CA ASP A 84 13.82 3.95 -1.85
C ASP A 84 13.53 5.25 -1.06
N GLU A 85 13.48 6.40 -1.74
CA GLU A 85 13.10 7.69 -1.14
C GLU A 85 11.69 7.65 -0.55
N VAL A 86 10.69 7.20 -1.33
CA VAL A 86 9.30 7.20 -0.85
C VAL A 86 9.05 6.16 0.23
N ILE A 87 9.73 5.02 0.19
CA ILE A 87 9.67 4.02 1.26
C ILE A 87 10.26 4.57 2.55
N ASN A 88 11.36 5.33 2.49
CA ASN A 88 11.93 6.00 3.65
C ASN A 88 10.99 7.10 4.20
N MET A 89 10.35 7.89 3.32
CA MET A 89 9.35 8.88 3.73
C MET A 89 8.15 8.22 4.42
N LEU A 90 7.65 7.11 3.87
CA LEU A 90 6.52 6.36 4.41
C LEU A 90 6.87 5.69 5.74
N ARG A 91 8.08 5.14 5.88
CA ARG A 91 8.60 4.61 7.16
C ARG A 91 8.63 5.70 8.23
N ASN A 92 9.27 6.82 7.94
CA ASN A 92 9.34 7.96 8.86
C ASN A 92 7.95 8.47 9.24
N PHE A 93 7.02 8.51 8.29
CA PHE A 93 5.63 8.87 8.55
C PHE A 93 5.00 7.91 9.59
N ILE A 94 5.08 6.61 9.36
CA ILE A 94 4.49 5.58 10.24
C ILE A 94 5.14 5.59 11.63
N GLU A 95 6.46 5.70 11.72
CA GLU A 95 7.20 5.73 13.00
C GLU A 95 6.88 6.95 13.86
N ASN A 96 6.44 8.05 13.25
CA ASN A 96 6.00 9.25 13.96
C ASN A 96 4.50 9.23 14.34
N LEU A 97 3.73 8.23 13.92
CA LEU A 97 2.35 8.08 14.35
C LEU A 97 2.29 7.54 15.78
N THR A 98 1.39 8.11 16.60
CA THR A 98 1.10 7.53 17.91
C THR A 98 0.40 6.18 17.76
N PRO A 99 0.47 5.27 18.75
CA PRO A 99 -0.24 3.99 18.69
C PRO A 99 -1.75 4.13 18.41
N LYS A 100 -2.38 5.19 18.94
CA LYS A 100 -3.79 5.51 18.67
C LYS A 100 -4.02 5.86 17.19
N LYS A 101 -3.11 6.64 16.57
CA LYS A 101 -3.20 6.97 15.15
C LYS A 101 -2.96 5.74 14.27
N LEU A 102 -2.04 4.85 14.65
CA LEU A 102 -1.79 3.59 13.93
C LEU A 102 -3.01 2.68 13.92
N GLN A 103 -3.75 2.59 15.04
CA GLN A 103 -5.04 1.87 15.08
C GLN A 103 -6.11 2.47 14.17
N GLN A 104 -5.95 3.74 13.80
CA GLN A 104 -6.83 4.49 12.89
C GLN A 104 -6.13 4.78 11.57
N ALA A 105 -5.31 3.84 11.08
CA ALA A 105 -4.54 3.99 9.84
C ALA A 105 -5.40 4.43 8.65
N HIS A 106 -6.62 3.90 8.52
CA HIS A 106 -7.59 4.31 7.50
C HIS A 106 -7.96 5.80 7.52
N ILE A 107 -7.71 6.53 8.62
CA ILE A 107 -7.92 7.98 8.71
C ILE A 107 -6.60 8.71 8.47
N TYR A 108 -5.56 8.30 9.18
CA TYR A 108 -4.33 9.10 9.26
C TYR A 108 -3.39 8.91 8.08
N PHE A 109 -3.48 7.82 7.33
CA PHE A 109 -2.65 7.63 6.14
C PHE A 109 -2.94 8.66 5.04
N TYR A 110 -4.11 9.32 5.06
CA TYR A 110 -4.39 10.46 4.18
C TYR A 110 -3.57 11.72 4.54
N GLU A 111 -2.93 11.77 5.72
CA GLU A 111 -1.94 12.81 6.07
C GLU A 111 -0.58 12.57 5.36
N PHE A 112 -0.35 11.35 4.84
CA PHE A 112 0.83 11.08 4.02
C PHE A 112 0.64 11.62 2.61
N GLU A 113 1.63 12.38 2.12
CA GLU A 113 1.56 13.11 0.86
C GLU A 113 1.26 12.20 -0.33
N TYR A 114 1.77 10.96 -0.35
CA TYR A 114 1.66 10.00 -1.45
C TYR A 114 0.94 8.71 -1.02
N CYS A 115 -0.37 8.80 -0.76
CA CYS A 115 -1.14 7.72 -0.14
C CYS A 115 -2.01 6.88 -1.09
N PHE A 116 -1.89 7.02 -2.41
CA PHE A 116 -2.71 6.30 -3.40
C PHE A 116 -1.88 5.50 -4.40
N LEU A 117 -2.31 4.26 -4.69
CA LEU A 117 -1.78 3.43 -5.77
C LEU A 117 -2.73 3.45 -6.96
N VAL A 118 -2.20 3.84 -8.13
CA VAL A 118 -2.88 3.68 -9.40
C VAL A 118 -2.25 2.49 -10.13
N TRP A 119 -3.00 1.40 -10.23
CA TRP A 119 -2.52 0.16 -10.83
C TRP A 119 -2.29 0.29 -12.33
N LYS A 120 -1.25 -0.38 -12.80
CA LYS A 120 -0.85 -0.46 -14.22
C LYS A 120 -1.08 -1.84 -14.82
N ILE A 121 -1.35 -2.82 -13.97
CA ILE A 121 -1.54 -4.22 -14.35
C ILE A 121 -2.89 -4.70 -13.89
N GLU A 122 -3.49 -5.56 -14.70
CA GLU A 122 -4.75 -6.23 -14.39
C GLU A 122 -4.63 -7.11 -13.14
N TRP A 123 -5.74 -7.27 -12.40
CA TRP A 123 -5.84 -8.12 -11.22
C TRP A 123 -5.28 -9.54 -11.46
N VAL A 124 -5.58 -10.13 -12.62
CA VAL A 124 -5.11 -11.47 -12.97
C VAL A 124 -3.58 -11.53 -13.11
N GLU A 125 -2.94 -10.48 -13.63
CA GLU A 125 -1.48 -10.40 -13.70
C GLU A 125 -0.88 -10.16 -12.32
N LEU A 126 -1.51 -9.29 -11.50
CA LEU A 126 -1.10 -9.07 -10.11
C LEU A 126 -1.08 -10.38 -9.32
N LEU A 127 -2.16 -11.18 -9.39
CA LEU A 127 -2.24 -12.48 -8.72
C LEU A 127 -1.11 -13.43 -9.16
N LYS A 128 -0.76 -13.47 -10.46
CA LYS A 128 0.36 -14.28 -10.96
C LYS A 128 1.70 -13.84 -10.38
N ARG A 129 1.95 -12.52 -10.29
CA ARG A 129 3.19 -11.96 -9.71
C ARG A 129 3.39 -12.38 -8.27
N PHE A 130 2.29 -12.48 -7.52
CA PHE A 130 2.28 -12.92 -6.13
C PHE A 130 2.06 -14.44 -5.96
N ASN A 131 2.04 -15.21 -7.06
CA ASN A 131 1.76 -16.65 -7.07
C ASN A 131 0.49 -17.03 -6.27
N LEU A 132 -0.55 -16.22 -6.44
CA LEU A 132 -1.86 -16.44 -5.82
C LEU A 132 -2.77 -17.13 -6.84
N ASN A 133 -3.22 -18.34 -6.53
CA ASN A 133 -4.18 -19.06 -7.37
C ASN A 133 -5.60 -18.56 -7.09
N LYS A 134 -6.39 -18.53 -8.16
CA LYS A 134 -7.80 -18.11 -8.19
C LYS A 134 -8.77 -19.13 -7.57
N ASP A 135 -8.28 -20.09 -6.81
CA ASP A 135 -9.10 -21.20 -6.30
C ASP A 135 -9.89 -20.76 -5.05
N TYR A 136 -10.85 -19.86 -5.27
CA TYR A 136 -12.02 -19.62 -4.42
C TYR A 136 -13.27 -19.51 -5.28
#